data_AF-A0A223MWS2-F1
#
_entry.id   AF-A0A223MWS2-F1
#
_cell.length_a   1.000
_cell.length_b   1.000
_cell.length_c   1.000
_cell.angle_alpha   90.00
_cell.angle_beta   90.00
_cell.angle_gamma   90.00
#
_symmetry.space_group_name_H-M   'P 1'
#
loop_
_entity.id
_entity.type
_entity.pdbx_description
1 polymer ?
#
loop_
_entity_poly.entity_id
_entity_poly.type
_entity_poly.pdbx_seq_one_letter_code
_entity_poly.pdbx_strand_id
1 'polypeptide(L)' 'MFTIEGICDWCKQPKLLIKHEYIDGKSHHSCESCNEFARMDVRQFNIAEQAFRDRQSLSH' A
#
# COMPACT_ATOMS: atom_id res chain seq x y z
N MET A 1 -9.68 -3.56 -10.75
CA MET A 1 -10.54 -2.53 -11.38
C MET A 1 -10.64 -1.35 -10.44
N PHE A 2 -10.72 -0.12 -10.95
CA PHE A 2 -10.84 1.10 -10.14
C PHE A 2 -12.33 1.40 -9.93
N THR A 3 -12.87 1.10 -8.75
CA THR A 3 -14.32 1.13 -8.49
C THR A 3 -14.72 1.97 -7.28
N ILE A 4 -13.74 2.49 -6.53
CA ILE A 4 -13.99 3.26 -5.31
C ILE A 4 -13.87 4.74 -5.65
N GLU A 5 -14.94 5.52 -5.53
CA GLU A 5 -14.85 6.98 -5.65
C GLU A 5 -14.19 7.55 -4.39
N GLY A 6 -13.16 8.38 -4.56
CA GLY A 6 -12.48 9.00 -3.42
C GLY A 6 -11.28 9.87 -3.80
N ILE A 7 -10.51 10.29 -2.81
CA ILE A 7 -9.25 11.02 -3.01
C ILE A 7 -8.10 10.01 -3.07
N CYS A 8 -7.31 10.05 -4.14
CA CYS A 8 -6.12 9.21 -4.27
C CYS A 8 -5.07 9.58 -3.21
N ASP A 9 -4.56 8.58 -2.49
CA ASP A 9 -3.57 8.79 -1.43
C ASP A 9 -2.21 9.28 -1.95
N TRP A 10 -1.90 9.09 -3.24
CA TRP A 10 -0.65 9.53 -3.84
C TRP A 10 -0.74 10.94 -4.43
N CYS A 11 -1.64 11.17 -5.40
CA CYS A 11 -1.73 12.47 -6.07
C CYS A 11 -2.67 13.47 -5.40
N LYS A 12 -3.40 13.05 -4.36
CA LYS A 12 -4.37 13.87 -3.61
C LYS A 12 -5.50 14.47 -4.48
N GLN A 13 -5.82 13.83 -5.60
CA GLN A 13 -6.91 14.23 -6.49
C GLN A 13 -8.14 13.30 -6.35
N PRO A 14 -9.37 13.81 -6.55
CA PRO A 14 -10.58 12.99 -6.63
C PRO A 14 -10.57 12.13 -7.90
N LYS A 15 -10.67 10.80 -7.74
CA LYS A 15 -10.59 9.80 -8.82
C LYS A 15 -11.36 8.52 -8.44
N LEU A 16 -11.49 7.60 -9.40
CA LEU A 16 -11.76 6.20 -9.12
C LEU A 16 -10.48 5.50 -8.66
N LEU A 17 -10.60 4.71 -7.59
CA LEU A 17 -9.48 4.16 -6.84
C LEU A 17 -9.55 2.63 -6.77
N ILE A 18 -8.39 2.03 -6.54
CA ILE A 18 -8.22 0.63 -6.14
C ILE A 18 -7.57 0.58 -4.75
N LYS A 19 -7.93 -0.42 -3.96
CA LYS A 19 -7.39 -0.65 -2.61
C LYS A 19 -6.04 -1.37 -2.67
N HIS A 20 -5.11 -0.95 -1.82
CA HIS A 20 -3.86 -1.62 -1.52
C HIS A 20 -3.80 -1.98 -0.03
N GLU A 21 -3.46 -3.23 0.28
CA GLU A 21 -3.38 -3.73 1.65
C GLU A 21 -1.92 -3.90 2.09
N TYR A 22 -1.61 -3.38 3.27
CA TYR A 22 -0.31 -3.46 3.90
C TYR A 22 -0.27 -4.62 4.91
N ILE A 23 0.93 -5.15 5.17
CA ILE A 23 1.13 -6.30 6.07
C ILE A 23 0.81 -5.99 7.55
N ASP A 24 0.66 -4.71 7.89
CA ASP A 24 0.21 -4.23 9.20
C ASP A 24 -1.32 -4.10 9.30
N GLY A 25 -2.05 -4.45 8.25
CA GLY A 25 -3.52 -4.39 8.18
C GLY A 25 -4.08 -3.02 7.75
N LYS A 26 -3.22 -2.02 7.51
CA LYS A 26 -3.68 -0.72 6.96
C LYS A 26 -3.98 -0.84 5.47
N SER A 27 -4.68 0.16 4.94
CA SER A 27 -4.99 0.23 3.52
C SER A 27 -4.92 1.65 3.00
N HIS A 28 -4.38 1.78 1.79
CA HIS A 28 -4.42 3.02 1.01
C HIS A 28 -5.07 2.77 -0.35
N HIS A 29 -5.47 3.84 -1.01
CA HIS A 29 -6.22 3.80 -2.25
C HIS A 29 -5.53 4.66 -3.31
N SER A 30 -5.20 4.05 -4.45
CA SER A 30 -4.56 4.77 -5.56
C SER A 30 -5.51 4.87 -6.76
N CYS A 31 -5.40 5.95 -7.52
CA CYS A 31 -5.97 6.02 -8.85
C CYS A 31 -5.12 5.25 -9.86
N GLU A 32 -5.63 5.10 -11.09
CA GLU A 32 -4.96 4.41 -12.19
C GLU A 32 -3.57 4.96 -12.50
N SER A 33 -3.44 6.29 -12.61
CA SER A 33 -2.16 6.93 -12.92
C SER A 33 -1.08 6.74 -11.83
N CYS A 34 -1.48 6.49 -10.58
CA CYS A 34 -0.55 6.29 -9.47
C CYS A 34 -0.34 4.81 -9.12
N ASN A 35 -1.06 3.90 -9.77
CA ASN A 35 -1.16 2.50 -9.33
C ASN A 35 0.18 1.77 -9.34
N GLU A 36 1.00 1.96 -10.37
CA GLU A 36 2.29 1.28 -10.44
C GLU A 36 3.23 1.71 -9.31
N PHE A 37 3.29 3.02 -9.02
CA PHE A 37 4.05 3.54 -7.87
C PHE A 37 3.49 3.05 -6.54
N ALA A 38 2.15 3.08 -6.38
CA ALA A 38 1.51 2.59 -5.16
C ALA A 38 1.81 1.12 -4.88
N ARG A 39 1.78 0.26 -5.90
CA ARG A 39 2.12 -1.17 -5.78
C ARG A 39 3.58 -1.37 -5.37
N MET A 40 4.49 -0.56 -5.92
CA MET A 40 5.90 -0.62 -5.53
C MET A 40 6.10 -0.20 -4.07
N ASP A 41 5.49 0.90 -3.64
CA ASP A 41 5.59 1.42 -2.27
C ASP A 41 5.05 0.39 -1.25
N VAL A 42 3.86 -0.17 -1.52
CA VAL A 42 3.24 -1.21 -0.66
C VAL A 42 4.12 -2.44 -0.57
N ARG A 43 4.69 -2.89 -1.70
CA ARG A 43 5.59 -4.05 -1.71
C ARG A 43 6.85 -3.80 -0.89
N GLN A 44 7.48 -2.63 -1.04
CA GLN A 44 8.69 -2.29 -0.29
C GLN A 44 8.43 -2.23 1.22
N PHE A 45 7.33 -1.60 1.63
CA PHE A 45 6.91 -1.58 3.02
C PHE A 45 6.72 -3.00 3.57
N ASN A 46 5.98 -3.86 2.86
CA ASN A 46 5.70 -5.21 3.31
C ASN A 46 6.97 -6.06 3.46
N ILE A 47 7.95 -5.90 2.57
CA ILE A 47 9.26 -6.57 2.67
C ILE A 47 10.02 -6.10 3.92
N ALA A 48 10.07 -4.77 4.14
CA ALA A 48 10.79 -4.20 5.27
C ALA A 48 10.18 -4.60 6.62
N GLU A 49 8.84 -4.56 6.72
CA GLU A 49 8.10 -4.99 7.90
C GLU A 49 8.26 -6.49 8.18
N GLN A 50 8.22 -7.34 7.15
CA GLN A 50 8.45 -8.77 7.33
C GLN A 50 9.88 -9.03 7.84
N ALA A 51 10.89 -8.39 7.23
CA ALA A 51 12.28 -8.53 7.68
C ALA A 51 12.50 -7.99 9.11
N PHE A 52 11.73 -7.01 9.55
CA PHE A 52 11.74 -6.55 10.94
C PHE A 52 11.13 -7.58 11.89
N ARG A 53 9.95 -8.13 11.55
CA ARG A 53 9.29 -9.20 12.33
C ARG A 53 10.15 -10.45 12.46
N ASP A 54 10.79 -10.87 11.35
CA ASP A 54 11.67 -12.04 11.34
C ASP A 54 12.85 -11.85 12.30
N ARG A 55 13.48 -10.66 12.29
CA ARG A 55 14.58 -10.33 13.22
C ARG A 55 14.14 -10.33 14.68
N GLN A 56 12.93 -9.85 14.99
CA GLN A 56 12.39 -9.92 16.34
C GLN A 56 12.12 -11.37 16.78
N SER A 57 11.61 -12.21 15.88
CA SER A 57 11.32 -13.62 16.18
C SER A 57 12.55 -14.46 16.49
N LEU A 58 13.71 -14.12 15.92
CA LEU A 58 15.00 -14.81 16.15
C LEU A 58 15.73 -14.35 17.41
N SER A 59 15.23 -13.31 18.09
CA SER A 59 15.83 -12.77 19.32
C SER A 59 15.22 -13.34 20.61
N HIS A 60 14.34 -14.33 20.48
CA HIS A 60 13.75 -15.12 21.57
C HIS A 60 14.23 -16.56 21.54
#